data_AF-A0A8E1W905-F1
#
_entry.id   AF-A0A8E1W905-F1
#
_cell.length_a   1.000
_cell.length_b   1.000
_cell.length_c   1.000
_cell.angle_alpha   90.00
_cell.angle_beta   90.00
_cell.angle_gamma   90.00
#
_symmetry.space_group_name_H-M   'P 1'
#
loop_
_entity.id
_entity.type
_entity.pdbx_description
1 polymer ?
#
loop_
_entity_poly.entity_id
_entity_poly.type
_entity_poly.pdbx_seq_one_letter_code
_entity_poly.pdbx_strand_id
1 'polypeptide(L)'
;MIFSAIPGKQGLYDPDTEQDSCGVAMVADVQGRRTHGIVTDGLAALTNLDHRGAAGAEPTSGDGAGILLQLPDELLRAEAGFPLPEAGAYAAGIAFLPSDDEQRRKAIGLTERIAAEEGLTVLGWREVPVDADGAEIGPTARSVMPRFSMLFVSSPHGETGLELDRLAFCLRKRVEHESLASGCGTYFPSLSARTIVYKGMLTPEQLPRFFPDLRDSRLASAIALVHSRFSTNTFPSWPLAHPFRFVAHNGEINTIRGNRNRMRAREALLESDVIPGDLSRLYPICSADASDSASFDEVLELLHLAGRSLPHAVLMMIPEAWENHTTMDPERRAFYQFHASLMEPWDGPACVTFTDGTLVGAVLDRNGLRPARWWRTADDRVVLASEAGVLDVAPEDVVAKGRLQPGRMFLVDTAAGRIVDDEEVKSALARKQQYSDWLHAGLLKIAELPDRDHVVQSHDSVLRRQLAFGYTEEELKILLAPMAANGAEPIG
;
A
#
# COMPACT_ATOMS: atom_id res chain seq x y z
N MET A 1 -10.89 -5.24 14.59
CA MET A 1 -11.12 -4.32 13.45
C MET A 1 -12.54 -3.72 13.47
N ILE A 2 -12.69 -2.42 13.14
CA ILE A 2 -14.00 -1.74 13.01
C ILE A 2 -14.61 -1.95 11.61
N PHE A 3 -15.93 -1.80 11.48
CA PHE A 3 -16.67 -2.03 10.21
C PHE A 3 -16.39 -3.41 9.59
N SER A 4 -16.23 -4.41 10.46
CA SER A 4 -15.84 -5.77 10.14
C SER A 4 -16.57 -6.75 11.07
N ALA A 5 -16.87 -7.95 10.57
CA ALA A 5 -17.40 -9.07 11.36
C ALA A 5 -16.49 -10.31 11.29
N ILE A 6 -15.18 -10.11 11.11
CA ILE A 6 -14.17 -11.17 11.16
C ILE A 6 -14.13 -11.77 12.59
N PRO A 7 -14.32 -13.08 12.78
CA PRO A 7 -14.28 -13.70 14.09
C PRO A 7 -12.85 -13.82 14.62
N GLY A 8 -12.71 -13.96 15.95
CA GLY A 8 -11.43 -14.36 16.54
C GLY A 8 -11.05 -15.80 16.18
N LYS A 9 -9.80 -16.18 16.48
CA LYS A 9 -9.31 -17.55 16.29
C LYS A 9 -10.27 -18.58 16.92
N GLN A 10 -10.78 -19.50 16.11
CA GLN A 10 -11.73 -20.52 16.55
C GLN A 10 -11.57 -21.81 15.75
N GLY A 11 -11.46 -22.95 16.45
CA GLY A 11 -11.20 -24.24 15.79
C GLY A 11 -9.92 -24.22 14.95
N LEU A 12 -10.04 -24.55 13.66
CA LEU A 12 -8.94 -24.52 12.67
C LEU A 12 -8.78 -23.15 11.99
N TYR A 13 -9.71 -22.22 12.20
CA TYR A 13 -9.65 -20.89 11.59
C TYR A 13 -8.70 -19.99 12.39
N ASP A 14 -7.68 -19.46 11.71
CA ASP A 14 -6.73 -18.48 12.22
C ASP A 14 -6.72 -17.26 11.28
N PRO A 15 -7.19 -16.08 11.74
CA PRO A 15 -7.18 -14.85 10.95
C PRO A 15 -5.78 -14.48 10.42
N ASP A 16 -4.71 -14.93 11.08
CA ASP A 16 -3.34 -14.64 10.63
C ASP A 16 -2.89 -15.51 9.45
N THR A 17 -3.77 -16.38 8.92
CA THR A 17 -3.50 -17.26 7.77
C THR A 17 -4.36 -16.94 6.54
N GLU A 18 -5.08 -15.81 6.57
CA GLU A 18 -5.92 -15.38 5.45
C GLU A 18 -5.11 -15.02 4.21
N GLN A 19 -5.61 -15.44 3.04
CA GLN A 19 -5.00 -15.17 1.74
C GLN A 19 -6.00 -14.49 0.82
N ASP A 20 -5.51 -13.52 0.05
CA ASP A 20 -6.30 -12.80 -0.94
C ASP A 20 -5.65 -12.96 -2.34
N SER A 21 -6.47 -12.94 -3.38
CA SER A 21 -6.02 -12.86 -4.78
C SER A 21 -6.90 -11.87 -5.50
N CYS A 22 -6.35 -11.06 -6.40
CA CYS A 22 -7.06 -9.85 -6.83
C CYS A 22 -6.96 -9.55 -8.33
N GLY A 23 -7.76 -8.60 -8.80
CA GLY A 23 -7.55 -7.87 -10.05
C GLY A 23 -7.09 -6.44 -9.75
N VAL A 24 -6.04 -5.98 -10.45
CA VAL A 24 -5.57 -4.59 -10.35
C VAL A 24 -5.47 -3.99 -11.74
N ALA A 25 -5.95 -2.75 -11.88
CA ALA A 25 -5.76 -1.95 -13.09
C ALA A 25 -5.54 -0.49 -12.77
N MET A 26 -4.87 0.19 -13.69
CA MET A 26 -4.57 1.60 -13.66
C MET A 26 -4.82 2.17 -15.05
N VAL A 27 -5.50 3.31 -15.11
CA VAL A 27 -5.64 4.13 -16.31
C VAL A 27 -5.06 5.50 -16.00
N ALA A 28 -4.24 6.05 -16.90
CA ALA A 28 -3.68 7.37 -16.74
C ALA A 28 -3.59 8.12 -18.08
N ASP A 29 -3.78 9.43 -18.05
CA ASP A 29 -3.43 10.32 -19.15
C ASP A 29 -1.98 10.80 -18.95
N VAL A 30 -1.09 10.46 -19.88
CA VAL A 30 0.35 10.78 -19.77
C VAL A 30 0.59 12.28 -19.71
N GLN A 31 -0.27 13.09 -20.34
CA GLN A 31 -0.17 14.56 -20.35
C GLN A 31 -0.87 15.21 -19.14
N GLY A 32 -1.36 14.42 -18.18
CA GLY A 32 -2.00 14.92 -16.97
C GLY A 32 -3.36 15.58 -17.19
N ARG A 33 -4.00 15.36 -18.36
CA ARG A 33 -5.31 15.93 -18.66
C ARG A 33 -6.37 15.23 -17.81
N ARG A 34 -7.01 15.99 -16.93
CA ARG A 34 -8.07 15.49 -16.05
C ARG A 34 -9.38 15.44 -16.81
N THR A 35 -9.97 14.26 -16.93
CA THR A 35 -11.30 14.10 -17.55
C THR A 35 -12.11 13.07 -16.78
N HIS A 36 -13.44 13.16 -16.89
CA HIS A 36 -14.31 12.08 -16.43
C HIS A 36 -14.10 10.78 -17.24
N GLY A 37 -13.60 10.88 -18.47
CA GLY A 37 -13.26 9.73 -19.32
C GLY A 37 -12.29 8.75 -18.66
N ILE A 38 -11.23 9.25 -18.01
CA ILE A 38 -10.27 8.41 -17.27
C ILE A 38 -10.94 7.70 -16.09
N VAL A 39 -11.91 8.34 -15.45
CA VAL A 39 -12.67 7.75 -14.34
C VAL A 39 -13.57 6.63 -14.86
N THR A 40 -14.31 6.87 -15.95
CA THR A 40 -15.15 5.85 -16.59
C THR A 40 -14.34 4.68 -17.13
N ASP A 41 -13.14 4.94 -17.67
CA ASP A 41 -12.22 3.89 -18.11
C ASP A 41 -11.71 3.06 -16.93
N GLY A 42 -11.35 3.71 -15.81
CA GLY A 42 -10.97 3.00 -14.59
C GLY A 42 -12.08 2.06 -14.10
N LEU A 43 -13.32 2.56 -14.07
CA LEU A 43 -14.49 1.77 -13.67
C LEU A 43 -14.79 0.63 -14.66
N ALA A 44 -14.66 0.86 -15.97
CA ALA A 44 -14.82 -0.18 -16.98
C ALA A 44 -13.74 -1.27 -16.84
N ALA A 45 -12.49 -0.86 -16.61
CA ALA A 45 -11.39 -1.80 -16.33
C ALA A 45 -11.63 -2.61 -15.06
N LEU A 46 -12.20 -1.99 -14.02
CA LEU A 46 -12.58 -2.67 -12.78
C LEU A 46 -13.65 -3.74 -13.02
N THR A 47 -14.71 -3.42 -13.77
CA THR A 47 -15.76 -4.38 -14.14
C THR A 47 -15.21 -5.53 -14.99
N ASN A 48 -14.30 -5.25 -15.92
CA ASN A 48 -13.67 -6.28 -16.76
C ASN A 48 -12.66 -7.16 -15.99
N LEU A 49 -12.38 -6.87 -14.72
CA LEU A 49 -11.60 -7.71 -13.82
C LEU A 49 -12.48 -8.55 -12.88
N ASP A 50 -13.80 -8.47 -12.99
CA ASP A 50 -14.74 -9.13 -12.06
C ASP A 50 -14.63 -10.67 -12.07
N HIS A 51 -14.23 -11.29 -13.19
CA HIS A 51 -13.96 -12.74 -13.24
C HIS A 51 -12.75 -13.18 -12.40
N ARG A 52 -11.94 -12.23 -11.92
CA ARG A 52 -10.90 -12.47 -10.90
C ARG A 52 -11.38 -12.21 -9.47
N GLY A 53 -12.55 -11.61 -9.33
CA GLY A 53 -13.29 -11.57 -8.08
C GLY A 53 -14.07 -12.88 -7.89
N ALA A 54 -14.41 -13.20 -6.66
CA ALA A 54 -15.60 -14.00 -6.43
C ALA A 54 -16.68 -13.11 -5.80
N ALA A 55 -17.93 -13.44 -6.07
CA ALA A 55 -18.98 -13.05 -5.17
C ALA A 55 -18.78 -13.81 -3.84
N GLY A 56 -19.01 -13.16 -2.71
CA GLY A 56 -18.95 -13.80 -1.40
C GLY A 56 -20.01 -14.90 -1.25
N ALA A 57 -20.37 -15.25 -0.02
CA ALA A 57 -21.43 -16.25 0.24
C ALA A 57 -22.77 -15.93 -0.46
N GLU A 58 -22.97 -14.66 -0.83
CA GLU A 58 -24.13 -14.15 -1.55
C GLU A 58 -23.68 -13.39 -2.81
N PRO A 59 -24.34 -13.56 -3.97
CA PRO A 59 -24.02 -12.87 -5.23
C PRO A 59 -23.97 -11.33 -5.12
N THR A 60 -24.67 -10.76 -4.14
CA THR A 60 -24.82 -9.31 -3.93
C THR A 60 -23.84 -8.73 -2.90
N SER A 61 -22.93 -9.55 -2.38
CA SER A 61 -21.90 -9.15 -1.42
C SER A 61 -20.51 -9.46 -2.00
N GLY A 62 -19.84 -8.46 -2.58
CA GLY A 62 -18.45 -8.60 -3.06
C GLY A 62 -17.43 -8.46 -1.93
N ASP A 63 -16.24 -9.09 -2.08
CA ASP A 63 -15.18 -9.06 -1.05
C ASP A 63 -14.46 -7.70 -0.94
N GLY A 64 -14.62 -6.84 -1.94
CA GLY A 64 -14.18 -5.45 -1.91
C GLY A 64 -13.83 -4.89 -3.29
N ALA A 65 -14.31 -3.69 -3.58
CA ALA A 65 -13.95 -2.96 -4.79
C ALA A 65 -13.70 -1.49 -4.46
N GLY A 66 -12.84 -0.85 -5.25
CA GLY A 66 -12.58 0.57 -5.08
C GLY A 66 -11.77 1.20 -6.19
N ILE A 67 -11.71 2.53 -6.13
CA ILE A 67 -11.01 3.42 -7.05
C ILE A 67 -10.31 4.53 -6.27
N LEU A 68 -9.05 4.78 -6.60
CA LEU A 68 -8.25 5.92 -6.16
C LEU A 68 -8.11 6.88 -7.33
N LEU A 69 -8.41 8.15 -7.07
CA LEU A 69 -8.39 9.25 -8.03
C LEU A 69 -7.57 10.43 -7.51
N GLN A 70 -7.21 11.34 -8.40
CA GLN A 70 -6.81 12.69 -7.98
C GLN A 70 -8.00 13.40 -7.34
N LEU A 71 -7.73 14.30 -6.40
CA LEU A 71 -8.77 15.06 -5.70
C LEU A 71 -9.57 15.94 -6.70
N PRO A 72 -10.90 15.71 -6.88
CA PRO A 72 -11.68 16.36 -7.93
C PRO A 72 -12.27 17.70 -7.47
N ASP A 73 -11.46 18.78 -7.54
CA ASP A 73 -11.83 20.12 -7.04
C ASP A 73 -13.20 20.61 -7.54
N GLU A 74 -13.50 20.45 -8.83
CA GLU A 74 -14.74 20.95 -9.43
C GLU A 74 -15.99 20.34 -8.79
N LEU A 75 -16.02 19.02 -8.60
CA LEU A 75 -17.12 18.35 -7.89
C LEU A 75 -17.16 18.80 -6.43
N LEU A 76 -16.03 18.77 -5.74
CA LEU A 76 -15.98 19.03 -4.31
C LEU A 76 -16.40 20.46 -3.96
N ARG A 77 -15.96 21.44 -4.75
CA ARG A 77 -16.33 22.85 -4.57
C ARG A 77 -17.81 23.09 -4.80
N ALA A 78 -18.43 22.36 -5.73
CA ALA A 78 -19.85 22.48 -5.99
C ALA A 78 -20.72 21.81 -4.91
N GLU A 79 -20.24 20.72 -4.31
CA GLU A 79 -21.04 19.89 -3.39
C GLU A 79 -20.68 20.04 -1.91
N ALA A 80 -19.60 20.73 -1.55
CA ALA A 80 -19.17 20.87 -0.15
C ALA A 80 -20.18 21.62 0.73
N GLY A 81 -20.88 22.61 0.16
CA GLY A 81 -21.81 23.47 0.92
C GLY A 81 -21.12 24.56 1.77
N PHE A 82 -19.81 24.73 1.63
CA PHE A 82 -19.00 25.78 2.27
C PHE A 82 -17.84 26.20 1.36
N PRO A 83 -17.27 27.40 1.54
CA PRO A 83 -16.18 27.87 0.69
C PRO A 83 -14.92 27.01 0.88
N LEU A 84 -14.34 26.55 -0.23
CA LEU A 84 -13.06 25.85 -0.24
C LEU A 84 -11.93 26.81 -0.67
N PRO A 85 -10.73 26.71 -0.05
CA PRO A 85 -9.51 27.32 -0.57
C PRO A 85 -9.19 26.88 -2.02
N GLU A 86 -8.13 27.45 -2.60
CA GLU A 86 -7.61 27.02 -3.89
C GLU A 86 -7.28 25.52 -3.90
N ALA A 87 -7.37 24.89 -5.07
CA ALA A 87 -7.05 23.48 -5.25
C ALA A 87 -5.63 23.18 -4.74
N GLY A 88 -5.50 22.16 -3.89
CA GLY A 88 -4.24 21.80 -3.22
C GLY A 88 -3.97 22.53 -1.90
N ALA A 89 -4.73 23.59 -1.55
CA ALA A 89 -4.67 24.26 -0.25
C ALA A 89 -5.72 23.74 0.76
N TYR A 90 -6.43 22.67 0.39
CA TYR A 90 -7.26 21.90 1.30
C TYR A 90 -7.03 20.40 1.05
N ALA A 91 -7.20 19.60 2.09
CA ALA A 91 -7.25 18.15 2.01
C ALA A 91 -8.68 17.68 2.27
N ALA A 92 -9.09 16.61 1.59
CA ALA A 92 -10.36 15.97 1.87
C ALA A 92 -10.22 14.45 1.93
N GLY A 93 -11.15 13.81 2.65
CA GLY A 93 -11.12 12.38 2.87
C GLY A 93 -12.45 11.85 3.35
N ILE A 94 -12.87 10.69 2.84
CA ILE A 94 -14.09 10.02 3.28
C ILE A 94 -13.80 9.35 4.63
N ALA A 95 -14.45 9.80 5.69
CA ALA A 95 -14.45 9.11 6.97
C ALA A 95 -15.53 8.01 6.96
N PHE A 96 -15.11 6.79 7.31
CA PHE A 96 -16.02 5.72 7.72
C PHE A 96 -16.29 5.92 9.20
N LEU A 97 -17.53 6.30 9.52
CA LEU A 97 -17.98 6.65 10.85
C LEU A 97 -18.95 5.60 11.41
N PRO A 98 -19.08 5.50 12.74
CA PRO A 98 -20.08 4.64 13.37
C PRO A 98 -21.51 4.90 12.87
N SER A 99 -22.29 3.82 12.76
CA SER A 99 -23.70 3.89 12.33
C SER A 99 -24.61 4.45 13.43
N ASP A 100 -24.25 4.24 14.69
CA ASP A 100 -24.90 4.84 15.84
C ASP A 100 -24.67 6.37 15.89
N ASP A 101 -25.74 7.12 16.13
CA ASP A 101 -25.72 8.59 16.08
C ASP A 101 -24.89 9.23 17.18
N GLU A 102 -24.85 8.63 18.38
CA GLU A 102 -24.08 9.15 19.50
C GLU A 102 -22.58 8.91 19.30
N GLN A 103 -22.22 7.68 18.92
CA GLN A 103 -20.83 7.33 18.57
C GLN A 103 -20.35 8.16 17.38
N ARG A 104 -21.20 8.42 16.38
CA ARG A 104 -20.85 9.28 15.24
C ARG A 104 -20.58 10.72 15.66
N ARG A 105 -21.44 11.31 16.50
CA ARG A 105 -21.21 12.67 17.05
C ARG A 105 -19.91 12.74 17.85
N LYS A 106 -19.62 11.71 18.65
CA LYS A 106 -18.37 11.58 19.40
C LYS A 106 -17.15 11.49 18.48
N ALA A 107 -17.22 10.69 17.42
CA ALA A 107 -16.16 10.54 16.43
C ALA A 107 -15.85 11.86 15.69
N ILE A 108 -16.88 12.59 15.27
CA ILE A 108 -16.74 13.91 14.62
C ILE A 108 -16.09 14.92 15.57
N GLY A 109 -16.59 15.06 16.80
CA GLY A 109 -16.02 16.00 17.78
C GLY A 109 -14.58 15.65 18.18
N LEU A 110 -14.25 14.36 18.28
CA LEU A 110 -12.88 13.90 18.50
C LEU A 110 -11.97 14.27 17.31
N THR A 111 -12.46 14.09 16.08
CA THR A 111 -11.73 14.45 14.86
C THR A 111 -11.44 15.94 14.80
N GLU A 112 -12.43 16.79 15.08
CA GLU A 112 -12.27 18.25 15.11
C GLU A 112 -11.29 18.72 16.17
N ARG A 113 -11.32 18.09 17.35
CA ARG A 113 -10.36 18.36 18.42
C ARG A 113 -8.93 18.01 18.00
N ILE A 114 -8.72 16.81 17.44
CA ILE A 114 -7.38 16.38 16.99
C ILE A 114 -6.91 17.24 15.82
N ALA A 115 -7.79 17.65 14.91
CA ALA A 115 -7.43 18.57 13.83
C ALA A 115 -6.86 19.88 14.37
N ALA A 116 -7.50 20.48 15.38
CA ALA A 116 -6.97 21.68 16.03
C ALA A 116 -5.62 21.43 16.73
N GLU A 117 -5.45 20.27 17.38
CA GLU A 117 -4.18 19.90 18.04
C GLU A 117 -3.04 19.65 17.04
N GLU A 118 -3.33 19.14 15.85
CA GLU A 118 -2.38 18.94 14.74
C GLU A 118 -2.22 20.19 13.86
N GLY A 119 -2.76 21.35 14.27
CA GLY A 119 -2.58 22.62 13.59
C GLY A 119 -3.39 22.77 12.29
N LEU A 120 -4.47 22.00 12.12
CA LEU A 120 -5.38 22.06 10.98
C LEU A 120 -6.69 22.77 11.33
N THR A 121 -7.25 23.46 10.35
CA THR A 121 -8.60 24.05 10.43
C THR A 121 -9.59 23.15 9.70
N VAL A 122 -10.61 22.68 10.42
CA VAL A 122 -11.75 21.97 9.81
C VAL A 122 -12.61 22.99 9.08
N LEU A 123 -12.73 22.83 7.76
CA LEU A 123 -13.58 23.67 6.91
C LEU A 123 -15.04 23.24 6.99
N GLY A 124 -15.28 21.95 7.14
CA GLY A 124 -16.60 21.37 7.29
C GLY A 124 -16.64 19.89 6.95
N TRP A 125 -17.84 19.33 7.04
CA TRP A 125 -18.15 17.95 6.71
C TRP A 125 -19.24 17.91 5.63
N ARG A 126 -19.02 17.13 4.59
CA ARG A 126 -20.03 16.82 3.56
C ARG A 126 -20.56 15.42 3.81
N GLU A 127 -21.88 15.23 3.85
CA GLU A 127 -22.44 13.88 3.80
C GLU A 127 -22.22 13.30 2.40
N VAL A 128 -21.55 12.14 2.32
CA VAL A 128 -21.28 11.52 1.01
C VAL A 128 -22.56 10.85 0.53
N PRO A 129 -23.10 11.20 -0.65
CA PRO A 129 -24.28 10.53 -1.17
C PRO A 129 -23.95 9.05 -1.41
N VAL A 130 -24.80 8.17 -0.88
CA VAL A 130 -24.71 6.73 -1.11
C VAL A 130 -26.08 6.16 -1.47
N ASP A 131 -26.11 5.21 -2.41
CA ASP A 131 -27.33 4.54 -2.85
C ASP A 131 -27.22 3.02 -2.59
N ALA A 132 -27.35 2.64 -1.32
CA ALA A 132 -27.25 1.23 -0.92
C ALA A 132 -28.36 0.37 -1.55
N ASP A 133 -29.56 0.93 -1.70
CA ASP A 133 -30.74 0.21 -2.22
C ASP A 133 -30.66 0.04 -3.74
N GLY A 134 -30.36 1.10 -4.49
CA GLY A 134 -30.17 1.04 -5.94
C GLY A 134 -28.92 0.27 -6.38
N ALA A 135 -27.91 0.14 -5.51
CA ALA A 135 -26.76 -0.73 -5.73
C ALA A 135 -27.00 -2.18 -5.29
N GLU A 136 -28.18 -2.52 -4.74
CA GLU A 136 -28.52 -3.88 -4.31
C GLU A 136 -27.53 -4.47 -3.30
N ILE A 137 -27.03 -3.66 -2.35
CA ILE A 137 -26.02 -4.12 -1.38
C ILE A 137 -26.59 -5.24 -0.51
N GLY A 138 -25.89 -6.39 -0.47
CA GLY A 138 -26.29 -7.56 0.30
C GLY A 138 -26.35 -7.31 1.82
N PRO A 139 -27.13 -8.13 2.56
CA PRO A 139 -27.32 -7.97 4.00
C PRO A 139 -26.01 -8.09 4.79
N THR A 140 -25.09 -8.94 4.32
CA THR A 140 -23.77 -9.15 4.94
C THR A 140 -22.94 -7.87 4.93
N ALA A 141 -22.78 -7.24 3.76
CA ALA A 141 -22.08 -5.96 3.63
C ALA A 141 -22.79 -4.82 4.37
N ARG A 142 -24.13 -4.78 4.34
CA ARG A 142 -24.94 -3.78 5.07
C ARG A 142 -24.79 -3.86 6.58
N SER A 143 -24.65 -5.07 7.13
CA SER A 143 -24.59 -5.28 8.59
C SER A 143 -23.43 -4.56 9.27
N VAL A 144 -22.34 -4.32 8.52
CA VAL A 144 -21.13 -3.63 8.99
C VAL A 144 -20.85 -2.34 8.21
N MET A 145 -21.82 -1.85 7.44
CA MET A 145 -21.68 -0.64 6.62
C MET A 145 -21.52 0.60 7.50
N PRO A 146 -20.46 1.40 7.29
CA PRO A 146 -20.27 2.64 8.01
C PRO A 146 -21.21 3.74 7.52
N ARG A 147 -21.26 4.85 8.25
CA ARG A 147 -21.73 6.13 7.72
C ARG A 147 -20.57 6.83 7.01
N PHE A 148 -20.84 7.43 5.86
CA PHE A 148 -19.82 8.08 5.04
C PHE A 148 -19.97 9.59 5.16
N SER A 149 -18.92 10.25 5.64
CA SER A 149 -18.85 11.72 5.63
C SER A 149 -17.48 12.17 5.20
N MET A 150 -17.40 13.15 4.30
CA MET A 150 -16.15 13.67 3.80
C MET A 150 -15.71 14.85 4.65
N LEU A 151 -14.57 14.69 5.33
CA LEU A 151 -13.91 15.74 6.10
C LEU A 151 -13.13 16.63 5.15
N PHE A 152 -13.19 17.94 5.37
CA PHE A 152 -12.36 18.94 4.69
C PHE A 152 -11.53 19.70 5.71
N VAL A 153 -10.21 19.74 5.49
CA VAL A 153 -9.27 20.47 6.34
C VAL A 153 -8.35 21.34 5.50
N SER A 154 -7.86 22.42 6.10
CA SER A 154 -6.83 23.29 5.54
C SER A 154 -5.79 23.63 6.59
N SER A 155 -4.63 24.11 6.18
CA SER A 155 -3.68 24.67 7.12
C SER A 155 -3.85 26.19 7.24
N PRO A 156 -3.92 26.74 8.46
CA PRO A 156 -3.90 28.19 8.68
C PRO A 156 -2.54 28.83 8.34
N HIS A 157 -1.48 28.04 8.18
CA HIS A 157 -0.12 28.50 7.89
C HIS A 157 0.27 28.42 6.40
N GLY A 158 -0.66 27.97 5.53
CA GLY A 158 -0.50 28.00 4.08
C GLY A 158 0.20 26.80 3.45
N GLU A 159 0.39 25.69 4.20
CA GLU A 159 0.84 24.41 3.66
C GLU A 159 -0.14 23.91 2.59
N THR A 160 0.42 23.43 1.47
CA THR A 160 -0.36 22.92 0.32
C THR A 160 0.24 21.61 -0.18
N GLY A 161 -0.55 20.84 -0.93
CA GLY A 161 -0.10 19.60 -1.58
C GLY A 161 0.55 18.63 -0.60
N LEU A 162 1.81 18.25 -0.85
CA LEU A 162 2.54 17.29 -0.03
C LEU A 162 2.74 17.78 1.42
N GLU A 163 2.95 19.08 1.64
CA GLU A 163 3.10 19.63 2.99
C GLU A 163 1.81 19.49 3.80
N LEU A 164 0.67 19.76 3.16
CA LEU A 164 -0.64 19.58 3.78
C LEU A 164 -0.94 18.10 4.03
N ASP A 165 -0.51 17.20 3.13
CA ASP A 165 -0.62 15.76 3.33
C ASP A 165 0.15 15.27 4.57
N ARG A 166 1.30 15.88 4.92
CA ARG A 166 2.05 15.53 6.15
C ARG A 166 1.25 15.84 7.41
N LEU A 167 0.58 16.99 7.44
CA LEU A 167 -0.32 17.35 8.54
C LEU A 167 -1.56 16.43 8.58
N ALA A 168 -2.18 16.19 7.42
CA ALA A 168 -3.33 15.33 7.28
C ALA A 168 -3.04 13.87 7.68
N PHE A 169 -1.83 13.37 7.39
CA PHE A 169 -1.33 12.07 7.86
C PHE A 169 -1.30 11.99 9.39
N CYS A 170 -0.76 13.01 10.06
CA CYS A 170 -0.70 13.05 11.52
C CYS A 170 -2.11 13.05 12.13
N LEU A 171 -3.00 13.91 11.61
CA LEU A 171 -4.40 13.94 11.97
C LEU A 171 -5.06 12.57 11.80
N ARG A 172 -4.92 11.96 10.63
CA ARG A 172 -5.54 10.67 10.32
C ARG A 172 -5.06 9.58 11.26
N LYS A 173 -3.76 9.41 11.45
CA LYS A 173 -3.19 8.38 12.34
C LYS A 173 -3.70 8.54 13.77
N ARG A 174 -3.69 9.77 14.30
CA ARG A 174 -4.19 10.03 15.65
C ARG A 174 -5.69 9.78 15.77
N VAL A 175 -6.49 10.22 14.80
CA VAL A 175 -7.94 9.96 14.81
C VAL A 175 -8.23 8.47 14.77
N GLU A 176 -7.59 7.71 13.88
CA GLU A 176 -7.78 6.25 13.78
C GLU A 176 -7.43 5.56 15.11
N HIS A 177 -6.36 5.96 15.80
CA HIS A 177 -5.98 5.39 17.10
C HIS A 177 -6.91 5.82 18.25
N GLU A 178 -7.08 7.13 18.46
CA GLU A 178 -7.83 7.68 19.59
C GLU A 178 -9.32 7.38 19.50
N SER A 179 -9.90 7.38 18.28
CA SER A 179 -11.31 7.04 18.08
C SER A 179 -11.58 5.57 18.39
N LEU A 180 -10.67 4.67 18.01
CA LEU A 180 -10.75 3.24 18.33
C LEU A 180 -10.70 3.02 19.85
N ALA A 181 -9.71 3.62 20.52
CA ALA A 181 -9.58 3.55 21.97
C ALA A 181 -10.79 4.15 22.71
N SER A 182 -11.45 5.13 22.09
CA SER A 182 -12.65 5.79 22.63
C SER A 182 -13.97 5.07 22.34
N GLY A 183 -13.94 3.92 21.64
CA GLY A 183 -15.14 3.17 21.27
C GLY A 183 -16.02 3.85 20.22
N CYS A 184 -15.46 4.78 19.44
CA CYS A 184 -16.14 5.47 18.33
C CYS A 184 -15.26 5.43 17.07
N GLY A 185 -14.71 4.24 16.79
CA GLY A 185 -13.68 4.05 15.77
C GLY A 185 -14.04 4.66 14.42
N THR A 186 -13.08 5.38 13.86
CA THR A 186 -13.16 6.04 12.56
C THR A 186 -12.04 5.50 11.67
N TYR A 187 -12.32 5.30 10.39
CA TYR A 187 -11.33 4.89 9.41
C TYR A 187 -11.35 5.82 8.21
N PHE A 188 -10.17 6.21 7.72
CA PHE A 188 -10.03 7.02 6.52
C PHE A 188 -9.33 6.19 5.43
N PRO A 189 -10.03 5.78 4.36
CA PRO A 189 -9.41 5.23 3.16
C PRO A 189 -8.34 6.17 2.58
N SER A 190 -8.58 7.48 2.67
CA SER A 190 -7.66 8.56 2.32
C SER A 190 -8.03 9.83 3.08
N LEU A 191 -7.05 10.70 3.33
CA LEU A 191 -7.23 12.09 3.74
C LEU A 191 -6.05 12.88 3.17
N SER A 192 -6.25 13.52 2.02
CA SER A 192 -5.17 14.11 1.23
C SER A 192 -5.63 15.33 0.43
N ALA A 193 -4.69 16.22 0.13
CA ALA A 193 -4.83 17.34 -0.80
C ALA A 193 -4.63 16.93 -2.27
N ARG A 194 -4.18 15.69 -2.53
CA ARG A 194 -3.80 15.20 -3.85
C ARG A 194 -4.68 14.04 -4.34
N THR A 195 -5.09 13.14 -3.46
CA THR A 195 -5.82 11.92 -3.82
C THR A 195 -7.08 11.70 -2.98
N ILE A 196 -8.01 10.93 -3.53
CA ILE A 196 -9.20 10.45 -2.82
C ILE A 196 -9.54 9.01 -3.20
N VAL A 197 -10.00 8.23 -2.23
CA VAL A 197 -10.35 6.83 -2.42
C VAL A 197 -11.84 6.61 -2.16
N TYR A 198 -12.54 6.06 -3.15
CA TYR A 198 -13.89 5.52 -3.04
C TYR A 198 -13.78 3.99 -3.02
N LYS A 199 -14.11 3.36 -1.90
CA LYS A 199 -14.02 1.91 -1.76
C LYS A 199 -15.05 1.37 -0.79
N GLY A 200 -15.30 0.07 -0.87
CA GLY A 200 -16.15 -0.61 0.08
C GLY A 200 -16.28 -2.09 -0.20
N MET A 201 -17.08 -2.76 0.62
CA MET A 201 -17.47 -4.15 0.42
C MET A 201 -18.54 -4.25 -0.68
N LEU A 202 -18.09 -4.05 -1.91
CA LEU A 202 -18.89 -3.88 -3.12
C LEU A 202 -18.32 -4.78 -4.21
N THR A 203 -19.17 -5.22 -5.14
CA THR A 203 -18.67 -5.73 -6.43
C THR A 203 -18.21 -4.57 -7.32
N PRO A 204 -17.34 -4.83 -8.31
CA PRO A 204 -16.98 -3.89 -9.37
C PRO A 204 -18.16 -3.08 -9.94
N GLU A 205 -19.26 -3.75 -10.29
CA GLU A 205 -20.43 -3.11 -10.89
C GLU A 205 -21.23 -2.25 -9.89
N GLN A 206 -21.20 -2.60 -8.60
CA GLN A 206 -21.90 -1.88 -7.55
C GLN A 206 -21.22 -0.55 -7.22
N LEU A 207 -19.89 -0.46 -7.34
CA LEU A 207 -19.12 0.73 -6.93
C LEU A 207 -19.67 2.07 -7.46
N PRO A 208 -19.86 2.27 -8.78
CA PRO A 208 -20.41 3.52 -9.31
C PRO A 208 -21.91 3.70 -9.06
N ARG A 209 -22.66 2.61 -8.78
CA ARG A 209 -24.06 2.70 -8.37
C ARG A 209 -24.18 3.20 -6.94
N PHE A 210 -23.35 2.64 -6.06
CA PHE A 210 -23.32 2.94 -4.63
C PHE A 210 -22.83 4.34 -4.32
N PHE A 211 -21.80 4.84 -5.03
CA PHE A 211 -21.31 6.22 -4.90
C PHE A 211 -21.70 7.04 -6.15
N PRO A 212 -22.83 7.77 -6.13
CA PRO A 212 -23.27 8.60 -7.26
C PRO A 212 -22.23 9.62 -7.73
N ASP A 213 -21.36 10.11 -6.84
CA ASP A 213 -20.23 11.00 -7.19
C ASP A 213 -19.41 10.46 -8.38
N LEU A 214 -19.20 9.14 -8.44
CA LEU A 214 -18.40 8.49 -9.50
C LEU A 214 -19.04 8.56 -10.89
N ARG A 215 -20.31 8.96 -10.98
CA ARG A 215 -21.03 9.17 -12.25
C ARG A 215 -21.19 10.65 -12.61
N ASP A 216 -20.73 11.55 -11.76
CA ASP A 216 -20.80 12.98 -12.00
C ASP A 216 -19.67 13.43 -12.94
N SER A 217 -20.00 14.12 -14.02
CA SER A 217 -19.02 14.57 -15.02
C SER A 217 -17.98 15.55 -14.47
N ARG A 218 -18.27 16.22 -13.34
CA ARG A 218 -17.33 17.11 -12.64
C ARG A 218 -16.26 16.34 -11.87
N LEU A 219 -16.47 15.04 -11.63
CA LEU A 219 -15.47 14.17 -11.05
C LEU A 219 -14.48 13.78 -12.14
N ALA A 220 -13.45 14.61 -12.32
CA ALA A 220 -12.42 14.44 -13.33
C ALA A 220 -11.05 14.11 -12.69
N SER A 221 -10.33 13.19 -13.32
CA SER A 221 -8.98 12.78 -12.90
C SER A 221 -8.13 12.48 -14.13
N ALA A 222 -6.81 12.59 -14.00
CA ALA A 222 -5.85 12.09 -14.99
C ALA A 222 -5.30 10.71 -14.61
N ILE A 223 -5.59 10.23 -13.39
CA ILE A 223 -5.15 8.93 -12.87
C ILE A 223 -6.36 8.23 -12.24
N ALA A 224 -6.60 6.97 -12.60
CA ALA A 224 -7.54 6.09 -11.95
C ALA A 224 -6.87 4.75 -11.63
N LEU A 225 -6.71 4.47 -10.35
CA LEU A 225 -6.20 3.19 -9.86
C LEU A 225 -7.35 2.40 -9.26
N VAL A 226 -7.65 1.23 -9.81
CA VAL A 226 -8.77 0.40 -9.40
C VAL A 226 -8.31 -0.97 -8.93
N HIS A 227 -9.10 -1.55 -8.05
CA HIS A 227 -8.83 -2.88 -7.53
C HIS A 227 -10.11 -3.63 -7.19
N SER A 228 -10.14 -4.91 -7.57
CA SER A 228 -11.14 -5.89 -7.13
C SER A 228 -10.45 -6.91 -6.24
N ARG A 229 -10.87 -6.97 -4.97
CA ARG A 229 -10.36 -7.90 -3.97
C ARG A 229 -11.15 -9.21 -4.06
N PHE A 230 -10.46 -10.33 -3.95
CA PHE A 230 -11.07 -11.62 -3.65
C PHE A 230 -10.37 -12.23 -2.44
N SER A 231 -11.17 -12.66 -1.47
CA SER A 231 -10.72 -13.25 -0.22
C SER A 231 -11.22 -14.68 -0.12
N THR A 232 -10.42 -15.56 0.46
CA THR A 232 -10.87 -16.95 0.70
C THR A 232 -11.98 -17.06 1.75
N ASN A 233 -12.35 -15.95 2.40
CA ASN A 233 -13.24 -15.92 3.56
C ASN A 233 -14.44 -15.02 3.31
N THR A 234 -15.59 -15.42 3.86
CA THR A 234 -16.89 -14.75 3.66
C THR A 234 -17.19 -13.65 4.68
N PHE A 235 -16.21 -13.27 5.52
CA PHE A 235 -16.43 -12.30 6.60
C PHE A 235 -16.34 -10.86 6.09
N PRO A 236 -17.37 -10.03 6.35
CA PRO A 236 -17.42 -8.70 5.79
C PRO A 236 -16.42 -7.75 6.46
N SER A 237 -15.74 -6.92 5.66
CA SER A 237 -14.86 -5.85 6.15
C SER A 237 -14.73 -4.71 5.12
N TRP A 238 -15.32 -3.56 5.42
CA TRP A 238 -15.22 -2.37 4.54
C TRP A 238 -13.80 -1.80 4.43
N PRO A 239 -12.99 -1.72 5.51
CA PRO A 239 -11.65 -1.13 5.45
C PRO A 239 -10.64 -1.96 4.63
N LEU A 240 -10.84 -3.27 4.52
CA LEU A 240 -9.95 -4.19 3.80
C LEU A 240 -10.09 -4.12 2.28
N ALA A 241 -11.14 -3.49 1.76
CA ALA A 241 -11.22 -3.19 0.34
C ALA A 241 -10.03 -2.31 -0.08
N HIS A 242 -9.57 -2.48 -1.31
CA HIS A 242 -8.52 -1.66 -1.93
C HIS A 242 -9.15 -0.63 -2.89
N PRO A 243 -8.40 0.37 -3.37
CA PRO A 243 -7.01 0.71 -3.01
C PRO A 243 -6.84 1.15 -1.54
N PHE A 244 -5.59 1.15 -1.09
CA PHE A 244 -5.17 1.88 0.11
C PHE A 244 -4.75 3.31 -0.25
N ARG A 245 -3.98 4.00 0.59
CA ARG A 245 -3.72 5.45 0.42
C ARG A 245 -2.83 5.73 -0.79
N PHE A 246 -1.88 4.84 -1.05
CA PHE A 246 -0.93 4.94 -2.16
C PHE A 246 -0.96 3.73 -3.08
N VAL A 247 -1.35 2.54 -2.59
CA VAL A 247 -1.18 1.28 -3.33
C VAL A 247 -2.47 0.51 -3.60
N ALA A 248 -2.44 -0.22 -4.71
CA ALA A 248 -3.24 -1.41 -4.95
C ALA A 248 -2.29 -2.58 -5.20
N HIS A 249 -2.45 -3.66 -4.44
CA HIS A 249 -1.54 -4.79 -4.42
C HIS A 249 -2.28 -6.05 -4.86
N ASN A 250 -1.79 -6.67 -5.94
CA ASN A 250 -2.18 -8.01 -6.32
C ASN A 250 -1.09 -9.00 -5.88
N GLY A 251 -1.35 -9.76 -4.82
CA GLY A 251 -0.32 -10.61 -4.27
C GLY A 251 -0.49 -10.92 -2.79
N GLU A 252 0.59 -11.45 -2.21
CA GLU A 252 0.72 -11.74 -0.77
C GLU A 252 2.15 -11.41 -0.34
N ILE A 253 2.31 -10.77 0.82
CA ILE A 253 3.62 -10.49 1.43
C ILE A 253 3.93 -11.55 2.49
N ASN A 254 4.62 -12.60 2.08
CA ASN A 254 4.92 -13.76 2.92
C ASN A 254 5.86 -13.45 4.11
N THR A 255 6.53 -12.29 4.07
CA THR A 255 7.47 -11.83 5.10
C THR A 255 6.81 -10.90 6.15
N ILE A 256 5.49 -10.67 6.05
CA ILE A 256 4.79 -9.60 6.77
C ILE A 256 5.01 -9.58 8.29
N ARG A 257 5.03 -10.75 8.96
CA ARG A 257 5.24 -10.82 10.41
C ARG A 257 6.62 -10.29 10.80
N GLY A 258 7.65 -10.64 10.03
CA GLY A 258 9.01 -10.12 10.22
C GLY A 258 9.06 -8.61 10.01
N ASN A 259 8.45 -8.14 8.92
CA ASN A 259 8.44 -6.72 8.55
C ASN A 259 7.72 -5.85 9.61
N ARG A 260 6.57 -6.29 10.11
CA ARG A 260 5.85 -5.60 11.20
C ARG A 260 6.67 -5.52 12.48
N ASN A 261 7.29 -6.63 12.89
CA ASN A 261 8.12 -6.66 14.10
C ASN A 261 9.34 -5.74 13.97
N ARG A 262 9.95 -5.72 12.78
CA ARG A 262 11.08 -4.86 12.46
C ARG A 262 10.68 -3.38 12.44
N MET A 263 9.53 -3.03 11.85
CA MET A 263 9.00 -1.66 11.92
C MET A 263 8.69 -1.23 13.34
N ARG A 264 8.08 -2.09 14.16
CA ARG A 264 7.84 -1.82 15.59
C ARG A 264 9.14 -1.58 16.36
N ALA A 265 10.21 -2.31 16.05
CA ALA A 265 11.52 -2.04 16.64
C ALA A 265 12.11 -0.70 16.18
N ARG A 266 11.83 -0.28 14.94
CA ARG A 266 12.29 0.99 14.37
C ARG A 266 11.54 2.21 14.91
N GLU A 267 10.30 2.07 15.38
CA GLU A 267 9.50 3.17 15.95
C GLU A 267 10.29 3.96 17.01
N ALA A 268 11.08 3.29 17.85
CA ALA A 268 11.90 3.97 18.86
C ALA A 268 13.04 4.83 18.30
N LEU A 269 13.36 4.70 17.01
CA LEU A 269 14.45 5.37 16.30
C LEU A 269 13.96 6.31 15.19
N LEU A 270 12.64 6.39 14.96
CA LEU A 270 12.10 7.24 13.91
C LEU A 270 12.19 8.71 14.32
N GLU A 271 12.80 9.50 13.45
CA GLU A 271 12.88 10.95 13.53
C GLU A 271 12.59 11.53 12.15
N SER A 272 11.99 12.72 12.09
CA SER A 272 11.66 13.40 10.84
C SER A 272 11.77 14.91 11.00
N ASP A 273 12.44 15.56 10.07
CA ASP A 273 12.52 17.02 10.01
C ASP A 273 11.28 17.64 9.35
N VAL A 274 10.52 16.84 8.59
CA VAL A 274 9.44 17.32 7.72
C VAL A 274 8.04 16.95 8.22
N ILE A 275 7.92 15.88 9.02
CA ILE A 275 6.68 15.55 9.72
C ILE A 275 6.76 16.22 11.09
N PRO A 276 5.88 17.19 11.40
CA PRO A 276 6.02 17.99 12.61
C PRO A 276 5.75 17.18 13.88
N GLY A 277 6.34 17.60 14.98
CA GLY A 277 6.13 17.04 16.32
C GLY A 277 6.77 15.66 16.54
N ASP A 278 6.65 15.14 17.75
CA ASP A 278 7.15 13.81 18.11
C ASP A 278 6.34 12.71 17.40
N LEU A 279 7.01 11.85 16.63
CA LEU A 279 6.38 10.74 15.92
C LEU A 279 5.76 9.69 16.85
N SER A 280 6.15 9.65 18.13
CA SER A 280 5.59 8.72 19.11
C SER A 280 4.07 8.81 19.25
N ARG A 281 3.50 9.99 19.02
CA ARG A 281 2.04 10.21 19.01
C ARG A 281 1.32 9.51 17.86
N LEU A 282 2.05 9.13 16.81
CA LEU A 282 1.52 8.46 15.61
C LEU A 282 1.65 6.93 15.69
N TYR A 283 2.23 6.39 16.77
CA TYR A 283 2.43 4.96 16.93
C TYR A 283 1.16 4.23 17.40
N PRO A 284 0.98 2.95 17.01
CA PRO A 284 1.84 2.18 16.11
C PRO A 284 1.72 2.62 14.64
N ILE A 285 2.82 2.57 13.87
CA ILE A 285 2.80 2.89 12.44
C ILE A 285 2.00 1.83 11.68
N CYS A 286 2.35 0.56 11.86
CA CYS A 286 1.59 -0.56 11.31
C CYS A 286 0.42 -0.92 12.22
N SER A 287 -0.80 -0.91 11.69
CA SER A 287 -1.99 -1.30 12.45
C SER A 287 -1.97 -2.82 12.74
N ALA A 288 -2.29 -3.22 13.97
CA ALA A 288 -2.13 -4.61 14.42
C ALA A 288 -3.00 -5.61 13.63
N ASP A 289 -4.27 -5.24 13.37
CA ASP A 289 -5.25 -6.07 12.67
C ASP A 289 -5.23 -5.87 11.14
N ALA A 290 -4.29 -5.10 10.59
CA ALA A 290 -4.31 -4.76 9.16
C ALA A 290 -4.04 -5.99 8.27
N SER A 291 -4.42 -5.93 6.99
CA SER A 291 -3.88 -6.87 6.00
C SER A 291 -2.40 -6.61 5.74
N ASP A 292 -1.74 -7.56 5.09
CA ASP A 292 -0.34 -7.43 4.66
C ASP A 292 -0.11 -6.17 3.78
N SER A 293 -1.05 -5.94 2.87
CA SER A 293 -1.10 -4.87 1.89
C SER A 293 -1.36 -3.52 2.56
N ALA A 294 -2.21 -3.48 3.58
CA ALA A 294 -2.44 -2.29 4.39
C ALA A 294 -1.16 -1.89 5.16
N SER A 295 -0.46 -2.86 5.75
CA SER A 295 0.81 -2.59 6.44
C SER A 295 1.91 -2.13 5.49
N PHE A 296 1.94 -2.65 4.26
CA PHE A 296 2.85 -2.15 3.23
C PHE A 296 2.55 -0.69 2.88
N ASP A 297 1.28 -0.36 2.67
CA ASP A 297 0.82 1.01 2.40
C ASP A 297 1.18 1.98 3.54
N GLU A 298 0.97 1.59 4.80
CA GLU A 298 1.27 2.42 5.98
C GLU A 298 2.76 2.78 6.08
N VAL A 299 3.65 1.83 5.75
CA VAL A 299 5.10 2.05 5.77
C VAL A 299 5.53 2.85 4.55
N LEU A 300 4.95 2.57 3.37
CA LEU A 300 5.23 3.33 2.15
C LEU A 300 4.84 4.81 2.31
N GLU A 301 3.66 5.06 2.87
CA GLU A 301 3.14 6.39 3.18
C GLU A 301 4.08 7.13 4.13
N LEU A 302 4.50 6.50 5.23
CA LEU A 302 5.48 7.10 6.15
C LEU A 302 6.77 7.49 5.43
N LEU A 303 7.35 6.57 4.64
CA LEU A 303 8.61 6.81 3.93
C LEU A 303 8.49 7.96 2.92
N HIS A 304 7.38 8.02 2.19
CA HIS A 304 7.11 9.07 1.21
C HIS A 304 6.91 10.43 1.88
N LEU A 305 6.03 10.49 2.88
CA LEU A 305 5.73 11.73 3.61
C LEU A 305 6.94 12.21 4.42
N ALA A 306 7.83 11.32 4.87
CA ALA A 306 9.11 11.67 5.50
C ALA A 306 10.19 12.15 4.51
N GLY A 307 9.86 12.39 3.24
CA GLY A 307 10.72 13.12 2.29
C GLY A 307 11.37 12.27 1.19
N ARG A 308 11.06 10.97 1.09
CA ARG A 308 11.48 10.16 -0.06
C ARG A 308 10.50 10.33 -1.22
N SER A 309 11.02 10.32 -2.45
CA SER A 309 10.13 10.23 -3.62
C SER A 309 9.42 8.88 -3.60
N LEU A 310 8.21 8.81 -4.15
CA LEU A 310 7.45 7.56 -4.17
C LEU A 310 8.24 6.39 -4.80
N PRO A 311 8.93 6.56 -5.96
CA PRO A 311 9.79 5.51 -6.50
C PRO A 311 10.92 5.07 -5.57
N HIS A 312 11.52 5.99 -4.80
CA HIS A 312 12.57 5.67 -3.84
C HIS A 312 12.02 4.79 -2.72
N ALA A 313 10.89 5.17 -2.12
CA ALA A 313 10.26 4.41 -1.06
C ALA A 313 9.85 3.00 -1.55
N VAL A 314 9.28 2.90 -2.76
CA VAL A 314 8.94 1.60 -3.38
C VAL A 314 10.19 0.74 -3.58
N LEU A 315 11.29 1.26 -4.13
CA LEU A 315 12.51 0.49 -4.38
C LEU A 315 13.26 0.10 -3.10
N MET A 316 13.03 0.81 -1.99
CA MET A 316 13.51 0.40 -0.68
C MET A 316 12.76 -0.81 -0.13
N MET A 317 11.43 -0.86 -0.34
CA MET A 317 10.59 -1.94 0.18
C MET A 317 10.56 -3.16 -0.75
N ILE A 318 10.61 -2.96 -2.07
CA ILE A 318 10.62 -4.01 -3.10
C ILE A 318 11.88 -3.85 -3.96
N PRO A 319 13.07 -4.19 -3.43
CA PRO A 319 14.31 -4.08 -4.19
C PRO A 319 14.41 -5.18 -5.25
N GLU A 320 15.02 -4.86 -6.40
CA GLU A 320 15.36 -5.88 -7.39
C GLU A 320 16.40 -6.87 -6.85
N ALA A 321 16.55 -8.02 -7.49
CA ALA A 321 17.58 -8.99 -7.10
C ALA A 321 18.98 -8.45 -7.43
N TRP A 322 19.70 -7.94 -6.43
CA TRP A 322 20.97 -7.22 -6.62
C TRP A 322 22.22 -7.99 -6.18
N GLU A 323 22.13 -8.86 -5.17
CA GLU A 323 23.29 -9.50 -4.52
C GLU A 323 24.18 -10.27 -5.52
N ASN A 324 23.55 -11.13 -6.32
CA ASN A 324 24.22 -12.01 -7.28
C ASN A 324 24.18 -11.46 -8.73
N HIS A 325 23.77 -10.20 -8.94
CA HIS A 325 23.62 -9.63 -10.28
C HIS A 325 24.96 -9.10 -10.83
N THR A 326 25.75 -9.98 -11.45
CA THR A 326 27.14 -9.72 -11.85
C THR A 326 27.34 -8.55 -12.81
N THR A 327 26.33 -8.19 -13.59
CA THR A 327 26.37 -7.08 -14.56
C THR A 327 25.71 -5.80 -14.07
N MET A 328 25.27 -5.75 -12.80
CA MET A 328 24.70 -4.54 -12.22
C MET A 328 25.72 -3.40 -12.19
N ASP A 329 25.27 -2.20 -12.53
CA ASP A 329 26.05 -0.99 -12.30
C ASP A 329 26.48 -0.88 -10.80
N PRO A 330 27.75 -0.56 -10.51
CA PRO A 330 28.24 -0.49 -9.13
C PRO A 330 27.53 0.54 -8.25
N GLU A 331 27.14 1.71 -8.79
CA GLU A 331 26.43 2.73 -8.02
C GLU A 331 25.04 2.21 -7.63
N ARG A 332 24.36 1.53 -8.57
CA ARG A 332 23.08 0.87 -8.31
C ARG A 332 23.20 -0.24 -7.27
N ARG A 333 24.23 -1.07 -7.36
CA ARG A 333 24.50 -2.11 -6.36
C ARG A 333 24.72 -1.48 -4.98
N ALA A 334 25.50 -0.41 -4.90
CA ALA A 334 25.74 0.33 -3.65
C ALA A 334 24.44 0.92 -3.08
N PHE A 335 23.56 1.47 -3.92
CA PHE A 335 22.24 1.94 -3.51
C PHE A 335 21.44 0.83 -2.83
N TYR A 336 21.31 -0.35 -3.45
CA TYR A 336 20.55 -1.44 -2.86
C TYR A 336 21.20 -2.02 -1.61
N GLN A 337 22.53 -2.19 -1.62
CA GLN A 337 23.27 -2.69 -0.46
C GLN A 337 23.13 -1.76 0.75
N PHE A 338 23.17 -0.45 0.53
CA PHE A 338 22.93 0.53 1.59
C PHE A 338 21.51 0.39 2.15
N HIS A 339 20.49 0.37 1.31
CA HIS A 339 19.11 0.28 1.78
C HIS A 339 18.78 -1.07 2.42
N ALA A 340 19.43 -2.16 2.01
CA ALA A 340 19.30 -3.47 2.65
C ALA A 340 19.77 -3.47 4.12
N SER A 341 20.64 -2.52 4.52
CA SER A 341 21.01 -2.32 5.93
C SER A 341 19.94 -1.59 6.75
N LEU A 342 19.02 -0.88 6.07
CA LEU A 342 17.98 -0.05 6.69
C LEU A 342 16.60 -0.71 6.68
N MET A 343 16.24 -1.37 5.58
CA MET A 343 14.93 -1.94 5.30
C MET A 343 15.07 -3.35 4.75
N GLU A 344 14.46 -4.31 5.43
CA GLU A 344 14.27 -5.65 4.89
C GLU A 344 13.27 -5.62 3.71
N PRO A 345 13.47 -6.46 2.68
CA PRO A 345 12.50 -6.58 1.59
C PRO A 345 11.14 -7.03 2.09
N TRP A 346 10.09 -6.38 1.61
CA TRP A 346 8.71 -6.81 1.77
C TRP A 346 8.39 -7.83 0.67
N ASP A 347 8.89 -9.04 0.88
CA ASP A 347 8.93 -10.10 -0.12
C ASP A 347 7.68 -10.99 -0.12
N GLY A 348 7.39 -11.54 -1.29
CA GLY A 348 6.22 -12.35 -1.61
C GLY A 348 5.74 -12.10 -3.05
N PRO A 349 4.87 -12.96 -3.62
CA PRO A 349 4.33 -12.74 -4.96
C PRO A 349 3.58 -11.40 -5.01
N ALA A 350 4.03 -10.42 -5.79
CA ALA A 350 3.45 -9.08 -5.74
C ALA A 350 3.46 -8.39 -7.11
N CYS A 351 2.32 -7.80 -7.44
CA CYS A 351 2.21 -6.70 -8.40
C CYS A 351 1.65 -5.50 -7.63
N VAL A 352 2.52 -4.53 -7.32
CA VAL A 352 2.16 -3.34 -6.56
C VAL A 352 2.04 -2.18 -7.53
N THR A 353 0.82 -1.68 -7.69
CA THR A 353 0.53 -0.46 -8.42
C THR A 353 0.38 0.67 -7.42
N PHE A 354 1.02 1.81 -7.67
CA PHE A 354 1.13 2.90 -6.70
C PHE A 354 0.96 4.27 -7.33
N THR A 355 0.53 5.24 -6.52
CA THR A 355 0.41 6.64 -6.94
C THR A 355 0.39 7.61 -5.77
N ASP A 356 0.89 8.83 -5.99
CA ASP A 356 0.73 9.98 -5.08
C ASP A 356 -0.16 11.09 -5.67
N GLY A 357 -0.91 10.77 -6.72
CA GLY A 357 -1.73 11.73 -7.48
C GLY A 357 -0.96 12.56 -8.50
N THR A 358 0.37 12.44 -8.61
CA THR A 358 1.18 13.06 -9.67
C THR A 358 1.91 11.99 -10.47
N LEU A 359 2.57 11.08 -9.76
CA LEU A 359 3.19 9.89 -10.31
C LEU A 359 2.22 8.73 -10.20
N VAL A 360 2.26 7.84 -11.19
CA VAL A 360 1.53 6.58 -11.15
C VAL A 360 2.41 5.50 -11.78
N GLY A 361 2.55 4.36 -11.11
CA GLY A 361 3.50 3.34 -11.52
C GLY A 361 3.16 1.97 -10.99
N ALA A 362 3.95 0.99 -11.39
CA ALA A 362 3.86 -0.37 -10.88
C ALA A 362 5.22 -1.05 -10.85
N VAL A 363 5.39 -1.94 -9.87
CA VAL A 363 6.54 -2.84 -9.75
C VAL A 363 6.04 -4.26 -9.52
N LEU A 364 6.83 -5.22 -9.98
CA LEU A 364 6.66 -6.63 -9.60
C LEU A 364 7.62 -6.97 -8.45
N ASP A 365 7.30 -8.03 -7.73
CA ASP A 365 8.26 -8.67 -6.84
C ASP A 365 9.54 -9.09 -7.60
N ARG A 366 10.60 -9.39 -6.84
CA ARG A 366 11.91 -9.73 -7.39
C ARG A 366 11.93 -10.95 -8.33
N ASN A 367 10.94 -11.83 -8.22
CA ASN A 367 10.80 -13.03 -9.05
C ASN A 367 9.74 -12.85 -10.16
N GLY A 368 8.94 -11.78 -10.11
CA GLY A 368 7.85 -11.48 -11.05
C GLY A 368 6.78 -12.55 -11.08
N LEU A 369 6.27 -12.92 -9.91
CA LEU A 369 5.32 -14.02 -9.73
C LEU A 369 3.88 -13.63 -10.11
N ARG A 370 3.61 -12.33 -10.35
CA ARG A 370 2.30 -11.82 -10.77
C ARG A 370 2.39 -11.13 -12.14
N PRO A 371 1.37 -11.28 -13.01
CA PRO A 371 1.38 -10.66 -14.32
C PRO A 371 1.03 -9.16 -14.22
N ALA A 372 1.67 -8.35 -15.06
CA ALA A 372 1.22 -6.98 -15.36
C ALA A 372 1.58 -6.62 -16.80
N ARG A 373 0.59 -6.09 -17.53
CA ARG A 373 0.71 -5.68 -18.93
C ARG A 373 0.27 -4.24 -19.06
N TRP A 374 0.87 -3.52 -20.00
CA TRP A 374 0.50 -2.13 -20.28
C TRP A 374 0.42 -1.86 -21.77
N TRP A 375 -0.40 -0.87 -22.14
CA TRP A 375 -0.43 -0.28 -23.47
C TRP A 375 -0.60 1.23 -23.38
N ARG A 376 -0.04 1.93 -24.38
CA ARG A 376 -0.22 3.35 -24.63
C ARG A 376 -1.00 3.52 -25.92
N THR A 377 -1.98 4.40 -25.89
CA THR A 377 -2.80 4.76 -27.04
C THR A 377 -2.33 6.06 -27.69
N ALA A 378 -2.80 6.33 -28.91
CA ALA A 378 -2.45 7.50 -29.70
C ALA A 378 -2.91 8.82 -29.06
N ASP A 379 -3.95 8.77 -28.22
CA ASP A 379 -4.44 9.89 -27.41
C ASP A 379 -3.71 10.03 -26.06
N ASP A 380 -2.54 9.42 -25.89
CA ASP A 380 -1.70 9.49 -24.68
C ASP A 380 -2.29 8.83 -23.41
N ARG A 381 -3.31 7.98 -23.56
CA ARG A 381 -3.79 7.13 -22.48
C ARG A 381 -2.83 5.98 -22.27
N VAL A 382 -2.55 5.66 -21.01
CA VAL A 382 -1.82 4.47 -20.59
C VAL A 382 -2.75 3.63 -19.75
N VAL A 383 -2.82 2.34 -20.07
CA VAL A 383 -3.57 1.36 -19.31
C VAL A 383 -2.58 0.30 -18.85
N LEU A 384 -2.55 0.02 -17.55
CA LEU A 384 -1.78 -1.06 -16.95
C LEU A 384 -2.74 -1.96 -16.18
N ALA A 385 -2.67 -3.28 -16.37
CA ALA A 385 -3.52 -4.21 -15.63
C ALA A 385 -2.87 -5.59 -15.45
N SER A 386 -3.42 -6.36 -14.52
CA SER A 386 -3.03 -7.77 -14.33
C SER A 386 -3.33 -8.65 -15.57
N GLU A 387 -4.25 -8.20 -16.44
CA GLU A 387 -4.62 -8.88 -17.68
C GLU A 387 -4.59 -7.96 -18.90
N ALA A 388 -4.58 -8.55 -20.09
CA ALA A 388 -4.81 -7.81 -21.33
C ALA A 388 -6.31 -7.72 -21.61
N GLY A 389 -6.76 -6.67 -22.29
CA GLY A 389 -8.16 -6.53 -22.71
C GLY A 389 -9.11 -6.02 -21.64
N VAL A 390 -8.61 -5.34 -20.60
CA VAL A 390 -9.48 -4.69 -19.59
C VAL A 390 -10.23 -3.48 -20.13
N LEU A 391 -9.83 -2.97 -21.29
CA LEU A 391 -10.51 -1.91 -22.02
C LEU A 391 -10.55 -2.25 -23.50
N ASP A 392 -11.67 -1.91 -24.15
CA ASP A 392 -11.84 -2.05 -25.59
C ASP A 392 -11.14 -0.88 -26.29
N VAL A 393 -9.92 -1.15 -26.76
CA VAL A 393 -9.08 -0.18 -27.47
C VAL A 393 -8.85 -0.69 -28.88
N ALA A 394 -9.17 0.12 -29.88
CA ALA A 394 -8.97 -0.24 -31.27
C ALA A 394 -7.47 -0.52 -31.53
N PRO A 395 -7.11 -1.62 -32.24
CA PRO A 395 -5.71 -1.95 -32.48
C PRO A 395 -4.92 -0.86 -33.19
N GLU A 396 -5.56 -0.05 -34.04
CA GLU A 396 -4.96 1.11 -34.70
C GLU A 396 -4.58 2.25 -33.76
N ASP A 397 -5.23 2.36 -32.59
CA ASP A 397 -4.93 3.38 -31.61
C ASP A 397 -3.77 3.00 -30.68
N VAL A 398 -3.32 1.75 -30.68
CA VAL A 398 -2.24 1.29 -29.79
C VAL A 398 -0.87 1.64 -30.36
N VAL A 399 -0.20 2.65 -29.76
CA VAL A 399 1.14 3.11 -30.19
C VAL A 399 2.28 2.37 -29.51
N ALA A 400 2.06 1.81 -28.31
CA ALA A 400 3.04 0.99 -27.61
C ALA A 400 2.36 -0.02 -26.68
N LYS A 401 3.00 -1.17 -26.45
CA LYS A 401 2.57 -2.15 -25.45
C LYS A 401 3.74 -2.91 -24.87
N GLY A 402 3.59 -3.36 -23.63
CA GLY A 402 4.63 -4.10 -22.92
C GLY A 402 4.10 -4.94 -21.78
N ARG A 403 5.03 -5.61 -21.11
CA ARG A 403 4.80 -6.31 -19.83
C ARG A 403 5.82 -5.83 -18.82
N LEU A 404 5.45 -5.78 -17.55
CA LEU A 404 6.42 -5.56 -16.49
C LEU A 404 7.32 -6.79 -16.37
N GLN A 405 8.57 -6.55 -16.02
CA GLN A 405 9.58 -7.58 -15.83
C GLN A 405 10.04 -7.55 -14.37
N PRO A 406 10.44 -8.69 -13.79
CA PRO A 406 11.03 -8.73 -12.45
C PRO A 406 12.13 -7.68 -12.31
N GLY A 407 12.10 -6.93 -11.21
CA GLY A 407 13.06 -5.88 -10.93
C GLY A 407 12.89 -4.57 -11.71
N ARG A 408 12.04 -4.49 -12.75
CA ARG A 408 11.78 -3.25 -13.50
C ARG A 408 10.58 -2.48 -12.92
N MET A 409 10.70 -1.16 -12.88
CA MET A 409 9.60 -0.24 -12.57
C MET A 409 8.97 0.31 -13.85
N PHE A 410 7.65 0.34 -13.91
CA PHE A 410 6.90 1.15 -14.86
C PHE A 410 6.43 2.42 -14.15
N LEU A 411 6.69 3.60 -14.73
CA LEU A 411 6.36 4.88 -14.10
C LEU A 411 5.88 5.90 -15.13
N VAL A 412 4.76 6.56 -14.84
CA VAL A 412 4.24 7.70 -15.59
C VAL A 412 4.29 8.92 -14.67
N ASP A 413 4.88 10.00 -15.17
CA ASP A 413 4.88 11.30 -14.54
C ASP A 413 3.92 12.22 -15.30
N THR A 414 2.73 12.40 -14.74
CA THR A 414 1.68 13.21 -15.35
C THR A 414 1.95 14.71 -15.31
N ALA A 415 2.81 15.16 -14.38
CA ALA A 415 3.25 16.56 -14.34
C ALA A 415 4.33 16.83 -15.39
N ALA A 416 5.21 15.86 -15.65
CA ALA A 416 6.23 15.97 -16.69
C ALA A 416 5.74 15.57 -18.09
N GLY A 417 4.53 15.03 -18.23
CA GLY A 417 3.94 14.70 -19.53
C GLY A 417 4.54 13.45 -20.18
N ARG A 418 5.09 12.50 -19.41
CA ARG A 418 5.89 11.39 -19.97
C ARG A 418 5.89 10.10 -19.15
N ILE A 419 6.18 9.00 -19.83
CA ILE A 419 6.60 7.74 -19.21
C ILE A 419 8.10 7.85 -18.88
N VAL A 420 8.48 7.54 -17.65
CA VAL A 420 9.86 7.62 -17.16
C VAL A 420 10.50 6.24 -17.27
N ASP A 421 11.73 6.18 -17.80
CA ASP A 421 12.44 4.92 -17.98
C ASP A 421 12.96 4.37 -16.64
N ASP A 422 12.92 3.05 -16.45
CA ASP A 422 13.42 2.36 -15.26
C ASP A 422 14.89 2.68 -14.95
N GLU A 423 15.73 2.73 -15.99
CA GLU A 423 17.16 3.02 -15.88
C GLU A 423 17.38 4.46 -15.42
N GLU A 424 16.56 5.40 -15.91
CA GLU A 424 16.57 6.80 -15.50
C GLU A 424 16.23 6.94 -14.01
N VAL A 425 15.13 6.33 -13.56
CA VAL A 425 14.69 6.36 -12.15
C VAL A 425 15.78 5.81 -11.25
N LYS A 426 16.27 4.60 -11.53
CA LYS A 426 17.25 3.93 -10.67
C LYS A 426 18.60 4.62 -10.67
N SER A 427 19.07 5.11 -11.82
CA SER A 427 20.36 5.81 -11.90
C SER A 427 20.31 7.15 -11.19
N ALA A 428 19.21 7.89 -11.31
CA ALA A 428 19.02 9.14 -10.57
C ALA A 428 19.01 8.89 -9.05
N LEU A 429 18.34 7.83 -8.59
CA LEU A 429 18.33 7.45 -7.18
C LEU A 429 19.69 6.95 -6.68
N ALA A 430 20.39 6.12 -7.46
CA ALA A 430 21.70 5.61 -7.11
C ALA A 430 22.76 6.72 -7.00
N ARG A 431 22.62 7.80 -7.77
CA ARG A 431 23.50 8.98 -7.74
C ARG A 431 23.07 10.06 -6.76
N LYS A 432 21.92 9.89 -6.10
CA LYS A 432 21.37 10.90 -5.18
C LYS A 432 22.28 11.12 -3.96
N GLN A 433 23.00 10.09 -3.54
CA GLN A 433 23.90 10.13 -2.38
C GLN A 433 25.16 9.28 -2.62
N GLN A 434 26.16 9.48 -1.77
CA GLN A 434 27.45 8.76 -1.83
C GLN A 434 27.36 7.38 -1.16
N TYR A 435 26.46 6.52 -1.65
CA TYR A 435 26.19 5.20 -1.01
C TYR A 435 27.43 4.32 -0.91
N SER A 436 28.29 4.31 -1.95
CA SER A 436 29.53 3.53 -1.96
C SER A 436 30.47 3.96 -0.83
N ASP A 437 30.62 5.27 -0.60
CA ASP A 437 31.51 5.80 0.42
C ASP A 437 30.99 5.48 1.82
N TRP A 438 29.68 5.57 2.03
CA TRP A 438 29.05 5.19 3.29
C TRP A 438 29.19 3.70 3.60
N LEU A 439 29.03 2.85 2.59
CA LEU A 439 29.24 1.41 2.74
C LEU A 439 30.71 1.10 3.05
N HIS A 440 31.65 1.74 2.36
CA HIS A 440 33.08 1.54 2.62
C HIS A 440 33.46 1.96 4.05
N ALA A 441 32.92 3.08 4.53
CA ALA A 441 33.22 3.60 5.86
C ALA A 441 32.50 2.84 6.99
N GLY A 442 31.31 2.29 6.73
CA GLY A 442 30.42 1.78 7.78
C GLY A 442 30.21 0.26 7.80
N LEU A 443 30.49 -0.46 6.70
CA LEU A 443 30.18 -1.89 6.59
C LEU A 443 31.44 -2.76 6.75
N LEU A 444 31.49 -3.54 7.83
CA LEU A 444 32.56 -4.50 8.10
C LEU A 444 32.16 -5.90 7.63
N LYS A 445 32.96 -6.52 6.75
CA LYS A 445 32.74 -7.91 6.35
C LYS A 445 33.45 -8.87 7.31
N ILE A 446 32.69 -9.79 7.90
CA ILE A 446 33.24 -10.78 8.85
C ILE A 446 34.34 -11.63 8.20
N ALA A 447 34.23 -11.94 6.91
CA ALA A 447 35.23 -12.72 6.17
C ALA A 447 36.60 -12.00 5.98
N GLU A 448 36.66 -10.70 6.24
CA GLU A 448 37.90 -9.90 6.18
C GLU A 448 38.58 -9.80 7.55
N LEU A 449 37.96 -10.36 8.61
CA LEU A 449 38.55 -10.41 9.95
C LEU A 449 39.62 -11.52 10.04
N PRO A 450 40.63 -11.35 10.91
CA PRO A 450 41.63 -12.38 11.14
C PRO A 450 41.01 -13.70 11.62
N ASP A 451 41.55 -14.82 11.13
CA ASP A 451 41.16 -16.15 11.60
C ASP A 451 41.39 -16.30 13.11
N ARG A 452 40.46 -16.99 13.77
CA ARG A 452 40.59 -17.33 15.19
C ARG A 452 41.21 -18.71 15.34
N ASP A 453 42.08 -18.86 16.33
CA ASP A 453 42.61 -20.16 16.71
C ASP A 453 41.48 -21.11 17.14
N HIS A 454 41.36 -22.23 16.44
CA HIS A 454 40.39 -23.27 16.77
C HIS A 454 40.88 -24.09 17.98
N VAL A 455 40.13 -24.05 19.08
CA VAL A 455 40.40 -24.89 20.27
C VAL A 455 39.81 -26.28 20.06
N VAL A 456 40.65 -27.29 19.86
CA VAL A 456 40.24 -28.69 19.81
C VAL A 456 39.96 -29.21 21.22
N GLN A 457 38.71 -29.61 21.48
CA GLN A 457 38.29 -30.19 22.76
C GLN A 457 38.64 -31.68 22.82
N SER A 458 38.86 -32.22 24.02
CA SER A 458 39.04 -33.67 24.21
C SER A 458 37.75 -34.45 23.94
N HIS A 459 37.87 -35.72 23.54
CA HIS A 459 36.72 -36.59 23.28
C HIS A 459 35.76 -36.67 24.47
N ASP A 460 36.28 -36.86 25.70
CA ASP A 460 35.46 -36.94 26.92
C ASP A 460 34.66 -35.65 27.17
N SER A 461 35.28 -34.49 26.88
CA SER A 461 34.61 -33.18 26.99
C SER A 461 33.47 -33.07 25.98
N VAL A 462 33.70 -33.51 24.74
CA VAL A 462 32.70 -33.51 23.67
C VAL A 462 31.55 -34.46 24.01
N LEU A 463 31.84 -35.70 24.40
CA LEU A 463 30.85 -36.71 24.73
C LEU A 463 29.96 -36.27 25.90
N ARG A 464 30.54 -35.68 26.95
CA ARG A 464 29.78 -35.16 28.08
C ARG A 464 28.80 -34.07 27.65
N ARG A 465 29.19 -33.18 26.73
CA ARG A 465 28.31 -32.14 26.19
C ARG A 465 27.25 -32.72 25.28
N GLN A 466 27.60 -33.67 24.42
CA GLN A 466 26.65 -34.39 23.56
C GLN A 466 25.53 -35.01 24.40
N LEU A 467 25.88 -35.74 25.46
CA LEU A 467 24.91 -36.31 26.40
C LEU A 467 24.07 -35.23 27.10
N ALA A 468 24.68 -34.13 27.56
CA ALA A 468 23.97 -33.06 28.23
C ALA A 468 22.96 -32.33 27.33
N PHE A 469 23.24 -32.24 26.02
CA PHE A 469 22.36 -31.64 25.02
C PHE A 469 21.48 -32.67 24.30
N GLY A 470 21.53 -33.95 24.70
CA GLY A 470 20.65 -35.00 24.17
C GLY A 470 21.01 -35.54 22.79
N TYR A 471 22.23 -35.30 22.29
CA TYR A 471 22.68 -35.86 21.02
C TYR A 471 22.70 -37.38 21.08
N THR A 472 22.16 -38.00 20.04
CA THR A 472 22.13 -39.45 19.84
C THR A 472 23.19 -39.92 18.85
N GLU A 473 23.54 -41.20 18.90
CA GLU A 473 24.44 -41.80 17.91
C GLU A 473 23.87 -41.72 16.49
N GLU A 474 22.54 -41.81 16.36
CA GLU A 474 21.84 -41.68 15.09
C GLU A 474 21.97 -40.28 14.50
N GLU A 475 21.74 -39.21 15.28
CA GLU A 475 21.94 -37.83 14.82
C GLU A 475 23.39 -37.58 14.43
N LEU A 476 24.35 -38.09 15.21
CA LEU A 476 25.77 -37.95 14.89
C LEU A 476 26.14 -38.64 13.57
N LYS A 477 25.63 -39.85 13.35
CA LYS A 477 26.01 -40.70 12.21
C LYS A 477 25.22 -40.41 10.94
N ILE A 478 23.91 -40.17 11.06
CA ILE A 478 22.99 -40.00 9.93
C ILE A 478 22.86 -38.52 9.55
N LEU A 479 22.89 -37.60 10.51
CA LEU A 479 22.73 -36.17 10.22
C LEU A 479 24.08 -35.46 10.11
N LEU A 480 24.87 -35.45 11.19
CA LEU A 480 26.07 -34.61 11.28
C LEU A 480 27.23 -35.11 10.42
N ALA A 481 27.52 -36.41 10.41
CA ALA A 481 28.63 -36.94 9.64
C ALA A 481 28.47 -36.71 8.11
N PRO A 482 27.29 -36.94 7.50
CA PRO A 482 27.08 -36.63 6.08
C PRO A 482 27.13 -35.13 5.78
N MET A 483 26.58 -34.28 6.64
CA MET A 483 26.69 -32.82 6.49
C MET A 483 28.14 -32.36 6.50
N ALA A 484 28.95 -32.88 7.43
CA ALA A 484 30.36 -32.53 7.53
C ALA A 484 31.19 -33.06 6.34
N ALA A 485 30.88 -34.26 5.85
CA ALA A 485 31.61 -34.88 4.74
C ALA A 485 31.24 -34.31 3.37
N ASN A 486 29.95 -34.03 3.13
CA ASN A 486 29.41 -33.72 1.80
C ASN A 486 28.98 -32.26 1.64
N GLY A 487 28.89 -31.48 2.72
CA GLY A 487 28.38 -30.10 2.68
C GLY A 487 26.89 -30.01 2.35
N ALA A 488 26.13 -31.10 2.51
CA ALA A 488 24.69 -31.18 2.23
C ALA A 488 23.99 -32.00 3.32
N GLU A 489 22.72 -31.68 3.58
CA GLU A 489 21.88 -32.50 4.48
C GLU A 489 21.68 -33.92 3.91
N PRO A 490 21.58 -34.95 4.78
CA PRO A 490 21.33 -36.31 4.31
C PRO A 490 19.96 -36.44 3.63
N ILE A 491 19.89 -37.25 2.58
CA ILE A 491 18.62 -37.67 1.97
C ILE A 491 18.13 -38.92 2.71
N GLY A 492 16.86 -38.91 3.12
CA GLY A 492 16.22 -39.93 3.97
C GLY A 492 16.05 -41.31 3.35
#